data_AF-K1XTT7-F1
#
_entry.id   AF-K1XTT7-F1
#
_cell.length_a   1.000
_cell.length_b   1.000
_cell.length_c   1.000
_cell.angle_alpha   90.00
_cell.angle_beta   90.00
_cell.angle_gamma   90.00
#
_symmetry.space_group_name_H-M   'P 1'
#
loop_
_entity.id
_entity.type
_entity.pdbx_description
1 polymer ?
#
loop_
_entity_poly.entity_id
_entity_poly.type
_entity_poly.pdbx_seq_one_letter_code
_entity_poly.pdbx_strand_id
1 'polypeptide(L)' 'MAVSQIVGYIKGKSAIHIARNYLEQKKNYNGMHFWARGYFVSTVGTDEEVVRAYIQIIALNSYLSLNRRLEKVIVARP' A
#
# COMPACT_ATOMS: atom_id res chain seq x y z
N MET A 1 -3.44 -23.71 -3.41
CA MET A 1 -3.54 -22.29 -3.82
C MET A 1 -2.96 -21.42 -2.71
N ALA A 2 -2.12 -20.44 -3.04
CA ALA A 2 -1.50 -19.58 -2.04
C ALA A 2 -2.32 -18.29 -1.82
N VAL A 3 -2.37 -17.80 -0.58
CA VAL A 3 -3.05 -16.54 -0.23
C VAL A 3 -2.55 -15.37 -1.08
N SER A 4 -1.25 -15.33 -1.34
CA SER A 4 -0.60 -14.32 -2.18
C SER A 4 -1.17 -14.26 -3.61
N GLN A 5 -1.53 -15.41 -4.19
CA GLN A 5 -2.11 -15.47 -5.54
C GLN A 5 -3.51 -14.86 -5.58
N ILE A 6 -4.32 -15.17 -4.57
CA ILE A 6 -5.69 -14.65 -4.46
C ILE A 6 -5.68 -13.14 -4.23
N VAL A 7 -4.85 -12.66 -3.29
CA VAL A 7 -4.72 -11.23 -3.01
C VAL A 7 -4.18 -10.48 -4.22
N GLY A 8 -3.19 -11.05 -4.93
CA GLY A 8 -2.66 -10.48 -6.16
C GLY A 8 -3.72 -10.36 -7.26
N TYR A 9 -4.53 -11.41 -7.45
CA TYR A 9 -5.64 -11.39 -8.40
C TYR A 9 -6.69 -10.32 -8.07
N ILE A 10 -7.12 -10.24 -6.80
CA ILE A 10 -8.12 -9.27 -6.34
C ILE A 10 -7.60 -7.83 -6.54
N LYS A 11 -6.37 -7.54 -6.07
CA LYS A 11 -5.75 -6.22 -6.24
C LYS A 11 -5.59 -5.84 -7.72
N GLY A 12 -5.21 -6.79 -8.57
CA GLY A 12 -5.03 -6.56 -10.01
C GLY A 12 -6.35 -6.26 -10.75
N LYS A 13 -7.38 -7.08 -10.54
CA LYS A 13 -8.68 -6.89 -11.19
C LYS A 13 -9.38 -5.61 -10.74
N SER A 14 -9.35 -5.33 -9.44
CA SER A 14 -9.93 -4.10 -8.88
C SER A 14 -9.19 -2.85 -9.37
N ALA A 15 -7.86 -2.86 -9.48
CA ALA A 15 -7.09 -1.75 -10.05
C ALA A 15 -7.51 -1.44 -11.50
N ILE A 16 -7.67 -2.47 -12.34
CA ILE A 16 -8.14 -2.30 -13.72
C ILE A 16 -9.57 -1.75 -13.75
N HIS A 17 -10.45 -2.27 -12.89
CA HIS A 17 -11.83 -1.81 -12.80
C HIS A 17 -11.92 -0.33 -12.38
N ILE A 18 -11.13 0.07 -11.37
CA ILE A 18 -11.11 1.45 -10.88
C ILE A 18 -10.61 2.39 -11.98
N ALA A 19 -9.49 2.05 -12.61
CA ALA A 19 -8.91 2.88 -13.65
C ALA A 19 -9.84 3.09 -14.86
N ARG A 20 -10.60 2.06 -15.23
CA ARG A 20 -11.54 2.14 -16.37
C ARG A 20 -12.81 2.92 -16.05
N ASN A 21 -13.38 2.73 -14.85
CA ASN A 21 -14.71 3.26 -14.53
C ASN A 21 -14.67 4.62 -13.84
N TYR A 22 -13.61 4.94 -13.09
CA TYR A 22 -13.56 6.15 -12.27
C TYR A 22 -12.50 7.15 -12.73
N LEU A 23 -11.51 6.72 -13.51
CA LEU A 23 -10.45 7.59 -14.03
C LEU A 23 -10.52 7.75 -15.56
N GLU A 24 -11.52 7.13 -16.20
CA GLU A 24 -11.75 7.11 -17.66
C GLU A 24 -10.53 6.71 -18.50
N GLN A 25 -9.51 6.16 -17.86
CA GLN A 25 -8.23 5.89 -18.48
C GLN A 25 -8.30 4.50 -19.13
N LYS A 26 -8.63 4.46 -20.41
CA LYS A 26 -8.88 3.20 -21.13
C LYS A 26 -7.58 2.41 -21.44
N LYS A 27 -6.42 3.07 -21.50
CA LYS A 27 -5.11 2.50 -21.86
C LYS A 27 -3.97 3.17 -21.05
N ASN A 28 -2.82 2.51 -21.00
CA ASN A 28 -1.56 3.02 -20.41
C ASN A 28 -1.64 3.36 -18.91
N TYR A 29 -1.96 2.35 -18.09
CA TYR A 29 -2.02 2.45 -16.62
C TYR A 29 -0.64 2.50 -15.92
N ASN A 30 0.43 2.77 -16.68
CA ASN A 30 1.79 2.75 -16.15
C ASN A 30 1.98 3.91 -15.15
N GLY A 31 2.45 3.57 -13.94
CA GLY A 31 2.69 4.53 -12.85
C GLY A 31 1.51 4.69 -11.87
N MET A 32 0.37 4.07 -12.13
CA MET A 32 -0.77 4.12 -11.19
C MET A 32 -0.69 3.02 -10.14
N HIS A 33 -0.59 3.42 -8.88
CA HIS A 33 -0.59 2.51 -7.73
C HIS A 33 -1.86 2.70 -6.89
N PHE A 34 -2.88 1.88 -7.15
CA PHE A 34 -4.15 1.92 -6.41
C PHE A 34 -4.05 1.30 -5.01
N TRP A 35 -3.12 0.38 -4.83
CA TRP A 35 -3.00 -0.41 -3.60
C TRP A 35 -1.57 -0.36 -3.08
N ALA A 36 -1.42 -0.46 -1.76
CA ALA A 36 -0.13 -0.68 -1.13
C ALA A 36 0.48 -2.03 -1.58
N ARG A 37 1.81 -2.09 -1.65
CA ARG A 37 2.57 -3.28 -2.03
C ARG A 37 2.33 -4.46 -1.08
N GLY A 38 2.18 -4.18 0.23
CA GLY A 38 1.93 -5.17 1.26
C GLY A 38 0.45 -5.55 1.41
N TYR A 39 0.17 -6.64 2.10
CA TYR A 39 -1.16 -7.06 2.52
C TYR A 39 -1.08 -7.71 3.90
N PHE A 40 -2.17 -7.64 4.64
CA PHE A 40 -2.33 -8.30 5.93
C PHE A 40 -3.39 -9.39 5.78
N VAL A 41 -3.15 -10.56 6.39
CA VAL A 41 -4.12 -11.64 6.44
C VAL A 41 -4.12 -12.24 7.85
N SER A 42 -5.29 -12.60 8.33
CA SER A 42 -5.46 -13.40 9.54
C SER A 42 -6.39 -14.56 9.21
N THR A 43 -6.06 -15.74 9.71
CA THR A 43 -6.84 -16.97 9.51
C THR A 43 -7.90 -17.17 10.59
N VAL A 44 -7.91 -16.32 11.62
CA VAL A 44 -8.82 -16.35 12.76
C VAL A 44 -9.49 -14.98 12.86
N GLY A 45 -10.79 -14.94 13.23
CA GLY A 45 -11.57 -13.70 13.33
C GLY A 45 -10.75 -12.60 14.01
N THR A 46 -10.50 -11.51 13.28
CA THR A 46 -9.50 -10.51 13.67
C THR A 46 -10.17 -9.36 14.39
N ASP A 47 -9.60 -8.95 15.52
CA ASP A 47 -10.00 -7.73 16.22
C ASP A 47 -9.64 -6.50 15.39
N GLU A 48 -10.62 -5.59 15.24
CA GLU A 48 -10.46 -4.32 14.50
C GLU A 48 -9.29 -3.49 15.05
N GLU A 49 -9.02 -3.59 16.36
CA GLU A 49 -7.92 -2.91 17.03
C GLU A 49 -6.55 -3.31 16.46
N VAL A 50 -6.35 -4.60 16.15
CA VAL A 50 -5.10 -5.11 15.59
C VAL A 50 -4.88 -4.57 14.18
N VAL A 51 -5.95 -4.52 13.37
CA VAL A 51 -5.90 -3.96 12.02
C VAL A 51 -5.58 -2.46 12.07
N ARG A 52 -6.23 -1.73 12.99
CA ARG A 52 -6.00 -0.29 13.18
C ARG A 52 -4.56 -0.02 13.62
N ALA A 53 -4.05 -0.77 14.58
CA ALA A 53 -2.66 -0.68 15.03
C ALA A 53 -1.68 -0.98 13.89
N TYR A 54 -1.93 -2.02 13.09
CA TYR A 54 -1.11 -2.37 11.94
C TYR A 54 -1.06 -1.24 10.88
N ILE A 55 -2.20 -0.63 10.56
CA ILE A 55 -2.26 0.51 9.64
C ILE A 55 -1.49 1.71 10.20
N GLN A 56 -1.65 2.02 11.49
CA GLN A 56 -0.91 3.11 12.14
C GLN A 56 0.61 2.87 12.10
N ILE A 57 1.05 1.64 12.37
CA ILE A 57 2.47 1.26 12.31
C ILE A 57 3.01 1.45 10.88
N ILE A 58 2.27 1.04 9.84
CA ILE A 58 2.68 1.27 8.45
C ILE A 58 2.82 2.77 8.14
N ALA A 59 1.85 3.57 8.56
CA ALA A 59 1.87 5.02 8.33
C ALA A 59 3.03 5.70 9.05
N LEU A 60 3.27 5.33 10.32
CA LEU A 60 4.36 5.85 11.13
C LEU A 60 5.72 5.46 10.57
N ASN A 61 5.90 4.19 10.16
CA ASN A 61 7.13 3.73 9.53
C ASN A 61 7.43 4.54 8.25
N SER A 62 6.40 4.84 7.47
CA SER A 62 6.53 5.67 6.27
C SER A 62 6.99 7.08 6.63
N TYR A 63 6.37 7.71 7.63
CA TYR A 63 6.74 9.04 8.14
C TYR A 63 8.17 9.11 8.70
N LEU A 64 8.54 8.17 9.57
CA LEU A 64 9.89 8.10 10.15
C LEU A 64 10.96 7.85 9.10
N SER A 65 10.67 7.05 8.07
CA SER A 65 11.60 6.81 6.98
C SER A 65 11.88 8.08 6.16
N LEU A 66 10.88 8.96 6.02
CA LEU A 66 11.04 10.27 5.36
C LEU A 66 11.84 11.23 6.24
N ASN A 67 11.51 11.33 7.54
CA ASN A 67 12.24 12.22 8.46
C ASN A 67 13.71 11.85 8.62
N ARG A 68 14.04 10.55 8.73
CA ARG A 68 15.44 10.08 8.77
C ARG A 68 16.21 10.43 7.48
N ARG A 69 15.50 10.51 6.35
CA ARG A 69 16.07 10.91 5.07
C ARG A 69 16.29 12.42 5.00
N LEU A 70 15.40 13.21 5.59
CA LEU A 70 15.55 14.67 5.72
C LEU A 70 16.68 15.05 6.68
N GLU A 71 16.79 14.40 7.84
CA GLU A 71 17.91 14.60 8.78
C GLU A 71 19.26 14.32 8.12
N LYS A 72 19.36 13.21 7.37
CA LYS A 72 20.56 12.90 6.59
C LYS A 72 20.88 13.93 5.51
N VAL A 73 19.89 14.62 4.95
CA VAL A 73 20.10 15.68 3.94
C VAL A 73 20.50 17.00 4.60
N ILE A 74 19.91 17.35 5.74
CA ILE A 74 20.20 18.58 6.48
C ILE A 74 21.62 18.54 7.07
N VAL A 75 22.04 17.39 7.63
CA VAL A 75 23.39 17.21 8.21
C VAL A 75 24.46 17.01 7.13
N ALA A 76 24.08 16.68 5.89
CA ALA A 76 25.02 16.46 4.78
C ALA A 76 25.22 17.69 3.87
N ARG A 77 24.55 18.82 4.12
CA ARG A 77 24.95 20.11 3.53
C ARG A 77 25.92 20.82 4.49
N PRO A 78 27.05 21.36 4.00
CA PRO A 78 27.95 22.16 4.81
C PRO A 78 27.28 23.43 5.34
#